data_AF-A0A7J6KRP0-F1
#
_entry.id   AF-A0A7J6KRP0-F1
#
_cell.length_a   1.000
_cell.length_b   1.000
_cell.length_c   1.000
_cell.angle_alpha   90.00
_cell.angle_beta   90.00
_cell.angle_gamma   90.00
#
_symmetry.space_group_name_H-M   'P 1'
#
loop_
_entity.id
_entity.type
_entity.pdbx_description
1 polymer ?
#
loop_
_entity_poly.entity_id
_entity_poly.type
_entity_poly.pdbx_seq_one_letter_code
_entity_poly.pdbx_strand_id
1 'polypeptide(L)'
;MPSTNRRQRSKRKAPGRTQGGLSTQVDIGLVAGFNQAPEEIWASLGLRASTKNLSIAQQLAAKKIIKDESFSIYFNGERFASGEIILGGEDPSKQEGPLKFFKIVKDVGQFVQLHGLQVGDDPKYLIKMKSPAAFDTGSAVICINKKWKARVLGFLQKTGKKKFSIREEGSDFIISCSDAENVPSLYFTVEGMQGEEVALEVSPEALVLEYRDNDCLLRIRFDDVNLFGMPAFLGNYFYFNPKAKRIGYTKSKV
;
A
#
# COMPACT_ATOMS: atom_id res chain seq x y z
N MET A 1 -83.49 -30.23 -25.86
CA MET A 1 -82.39 -30.10 -26.83
C MET A 1 -82.12 -28.61 -27.06
N PRO A 2 -80.88 -28.10 -27.21
CA PRO A 2 -79.59 -28.52 -26.67
C PRO A 2 -78.99 -27.45 -25.71
N SER A 3 -77.86 -27.83 -25.14
CA SER A 3 -77.00 -27.17 -24.16
C SER A 3 -76.23 -25.96 -24.70
N THR A 4 -75.86 -25.01 -23.82
CA THR A 4 -74.59 -24.29 -23.94
C THR A 4 -73.97 -24.05 -22.56
N ASN A 5 -72.91 -24.79 -22.29
CA ASN A 5 -71.98 -24.65 -21.18
C ASN A 5 -71.14 -23.37 -21.36
N ARG A 6 -71.18 -22.43 -20.40
CA ARG A 6 -70.20 -21.34 -20.32
C ARG A 6 -69.24 -21.59 -19.16
N ARG A 7 -68.07 -22.16 -19.51
CA ARG A 7 -66.94 -22.43 -18.61
C ARG A 7 -66.45 -21.14 -17.91
N GLN A 8 -66.36 -21.20 -16.59
CA GLN A 8 -65.58 -20.27 -15.76
C GLN A 8 -64.09 -20.34 -16.13
N ARG A 9 -63.50 -19.21 -16.54
CA ARG A 9 -62.05 -19.06 -16.68
C ARG A 9 -61.43 -18.80 -15.31
N SER A 10 -60.83 -19.83 -14.75
CA SER A 10 -59.87 -19.74 -13.64
C SER A 10 -58.68 -18.87 -14.05
N LYS A 11 -58.52 -17.70 -13.42
CA LYS A 11 -57.29 -16.89 -13.51
C LYS A 11 -56.23 -17.54 -12.62
N ARG A 12 -55.32 -18.32 -13.22
CA ARG A 12 -54.08 -18.72 -12.58
C ARG A 12 -53.23 -17.46 -12.31
N LYS A 13 -53.08 -17.11 -11.03
CA LYS A 13 -52.06 -16.15 -10.56
C LYS A 13 -50.69 -16.76 -10.87
N ALA A 14 -49.92 -16.12 -11.75
CA ALA A 14 -48.53 -16.46 -11.96
C ALA A 14 -47.75 -16.20 -10.65
N PRO A 15 -46.80 -17.08 -10.26
CA PRO A 15 -46.00 -16.86 -9.07
C PRO A 15 -45.14 -15.61 -9.27
N GLY A 16 -45.22 -14.70 -8.29
CA GLY A 16 -44.40 -13.51 -8.22
C GLY A 16 -42.93 -13.88 -8.25
N ARG A 17 -42.26 -13.53 -9.34
CA ARG A 17 -40.81 -13.61 -9.46
C ARG A 17 -40.25 -12.50 -8.57
N THR A 18 -39.81 -12.84 -7.36
CA THR A 18 -38.93 -11.97 -6.59
C THR A 18 -37.64 -11.78 -7.38
N GLN A 19 -37.55 -10.69 -8.14
CA GLN A 19 -36.26 -10.16 -8.57
C GLN A 19 -35.57 -9.59 -7.32
N GLY A 20 -34.87 -10.45 -6.60
CA GLY A 20 -33.80 -10.01 -5.71
C GLY A 20 -32.66 -9.48 -6.58
N GLY A 21 -32.79 -8.27 -7.11
CA GLY A 21 -31.67 -7.55 -7.67
C GLY A 21 -30.72 -7.24 -6.52
N LEU A 22 -29.53 -7.85 -6.52
CA LEU A 22 -28.42 -7.37 -5.70
C LEU A 22 -28.25 -5.88 -6.03
N SER A 23 -28.60 -4.99 -5.11
CA SER A 23 -28.31 -3.56 -5.27
C SER A 23 -26.78 -3.38 -5.22
N THR A 24 -26.20 -3.20 -6.40
CA THR A 24 -24.76 -3.02 -6.63
C THR A 24 -24.25 -1.62 -6.31
N GLN A 25 -25.06 -0.78 -5.66
CA GLN A 25 -24.71 0.62 -5.39
C GLN A 25 -23.50 0.75 -4.47
N VAL A 26 -22.39 1.24 -5.00
CA VAL A 26 -21.20 1.66 -4.25
C VAL A 26 -21.26 3.17 -4.06
N ASP A 27 -20.96 3.63 -2.85
CA ASP A 27 -20.87 5.06 -2.55
C ASP A 27 -19.53 5.61 -3.05
N ILE A 28 -19.60 6.64 -3.89
CA ILE A 28 -18.46 7.35 -4.45
C ILE A 28 -18.62 8.84 -4.15
N GLY A 29 -17.56 9.49 -3.68
CA GLY A 29 -17.54 10.94 -3.50
C GLY A 29 -17.25 11.65 -4.82
N LEU A 30 -18.07 12.64 -5.17
CA LEU A 30 -17.80 13.54 -6.30
C LEU A 30 -17.12 14.81 -5.79
N VAL A 31 -15.98 15.16 -6.39
CA VAL A 31 -15.28 16.42 -6.10
C VAL A 31 -15.59 17.40 -7.22
N ALA A 32 -16.37 18.44 -6.92
CA ALA A 32 -16.68 19.51 -7.88
C ALA A 32 -15.60 20.60 -7.84
N GLY A 33 -15.35 21.24 -9.00
CA GLY A 33 -14.40 22.35 -9.10
C GLY A 33 -12.92 21.94 -9.07
N PHE A 34 -12.63 20.65 -9.29
CA PHE A 34 -11.26 20.16 -9.39
C PHE A 34 -10.70 20.46 -10.79
N ASN A 35 -9.85 21.48 -10.89
CA ASN A 35 -9.16 21.88 -12.13
C ASN A 35 -7.81 21.14 -12.22
N GLN A 36 -7.71 20.14 -13.10
CA GLN A 36 -6.47 19.38 -13.32
C GLN A 36 -5.81 19.70 -14.66
N ALA A 37 -4.48 19.46 -14.72
CA ALA A 37 -3.75 19.33 -15.97
C ALA A 37 -4.12 18.00 -16.67
N PRO A 38 -3.99 17.90 -18.02
CA PRO A 38 -4.53 16.79 -18.81
C PRO A 38 -3.97 15.38 -18.52
N GLU A 39 -2.85 15.27 -17.81
CA GLU A 39 -2.11 14.00 -17.59
C GLU A 39 -2.22 13.46 -16.16
N GLU A 40 -3.14 13.96 -15.33
CA GLU A 40 -3.22 13.60 -13.91
C GLU A 40 -4.29 12.54 -13.57
N ILE A 41 -4.10 11.90 -12.41
CA ILE A 41 -5.00 10.92 -11.81
C ILE A 41 -6.40 11.53 -11.58
N TRP A 42 -7.41 11.01 -12.29
CA TRP A 42 -8.80 11.52 -12.24
C TRP A 42 -9.64 10.99 -11.07
N ALA A 43 -9.14 9.99 -10.34
CA ALA A 43 -9.84 9.37 -9.22
C ALA A 43 -8.86 8.70 -8.25
N SER A 44 -9.20 8.72 -6.97
CA SER A 44 -8.48 7.98 -5.93
C SER A 44 -9.39 6.94 -5.27
N LEU A 45 -8.87 5.75 -5.04
CA LEU A 45 -9.58 4.69 -4.33
C LEU A 45 -9.03 4.51 -2.92
N GLY A 46 -9.76 4.99 -1.92
CA GLY A 46 -9.41 4.79 -0.52
C GLY A 46 -9.59 3.33 -0.10
N LEU A 47 -8.49 2.59 0.07
CA LEU A 47 -8.51 1.21 0.57
C LEU A 47 -8.68 1.13 2.10
N ARG A 48 -8.52 2.27 2.78
CA ARG A 48 -8.65 2.39 4.23
C ARG A 48 -10.03 2.92 4.62
N ALA A 49 -10.59 2.32 5.67
CA ALA A 49 -11.78 2.84 6.33
C ALA A 49 -11.49 4.19 7.00
N SER A 50 -12.36 5.17 6.81
CA SER A 50 -12.36 6.39 7.62
C SER A 50 -13.35 6.24 8.77
N THR A 51 -13.30 7.14 9.75
CA THR A 51 -14.29 7.15 10.85
C THR A 51 -15.72 7.47 10.38
N LYS A 52 -15.89 7.98 9.15
CA LYS A 52 -17.17 8.46 8.61
C LYS A 52 -17.72 7.61 7.47
N ASN A 53 -16.84 6.99 6.68
CA ASN A 53 -17.20 6.26 5.46
C ASN A 53 -16.45 4.93 5.36
N LEU A 54 -17.16 3.91 4.86
CA LEU A 54 -16.61 2.60 4.54
C LEU A 54 -15.64 2.67 3.35
N SER A 55 -14.54 1.93 3.42
CA SER A 55 -13.67 1.74 2.26
C SER A 55 -14.37 0.92 1.17
N ILE A 56 -13.83 0.94 -0.05
CA ILE A 56 -14.38 0.12 -1.15
C ILE A 56 -14.42 -1.37 -0.78
N ALA A 57 -13.36 -1.89 -0.13
CA ALA A 57 -13.30 -3.29 0.27
C ALA A 57 -14.42 -3.61 1.28
N GLN A 58 -14.69 -2.70 2.22
CA GLN A 58 -15.78 -2.85 3.19
C GLN A 58 -17.15 -2.81 2.53
N GLN A 59 -17.37 -1.90 1.59
CA GLN A 59 -18.63 -1.81 0.86
C GLN A 59 -18.90 -3.08 0.05
N LEU A 60 -17.88 -3.60 -0.64
CA LEU A 60 -17.98 -4.83 -1.42
C LEU A 60 -18.18 -6.07 -0.53
N ALA A 61 -17.49 -6.14 0.60
CA ALA A 61 -17.65 -7.22 1.57
C ALA A 61 -19.03 -7.21 2.23
N ALA A 62 -19.55 -6.04 2.61
CA ALA A 62 -20.90 -5.89 3.17
C ALA A 62 -21.99 -6.37 2.20
N LYS A 63 -21.75 -6.22 0.89
CA LYS A 63 -22.63 -6.72 -0.18
C LYS A 63 -22.36 -8.17 -0.57
N LYS A 64 -21.42 -8.85 0.08
CA LYS A 64 -21.01 -10.23 -0.21
C LYS A 64 -20.51 -10.44 -1.65
N ILE A 65 -19.95 -9.39 -2.26
CA ILE A 65 -19.30 -9.46 -3.58
C ILE A 65 -17.91 -10.06 -3.45
N ILE A 66 -17.20 -9.70 -2.38
CA ILE A 66 -15.92 -10.29 -1.98
C ILE A 66 -16.08 -11.00 -0.63
N LYS A 67 -15.16 -11.91 -0.33
CA LYS A 67 -15.21 -12.76 0.87
C LYS A 67 -15.19 -11.96 2.18
N ASP A 68 -14.29 -10.99 2.27
CA ASP A 68 -14.13 -10.10 3.42
C ASP A 68 -13.44 -8.79 3.01
N GLU A 69 -13.24 -7.88 3.97
CA GLU A 69 -12.65 -6.55 3.74
C GLU A 69 -11.11 -6.55 3.59
N SER A 70 -10.47 -7.72 3.58
CA SER A 70 -9.02 -7.81 3.37
C SER A 70 -8.65 -7.54 1.93
N PHE A 71 -7.40 -7.13 1.71
CA PHE A 71 -6.89 -6.88 0.36
C PHE A 71 -5.39 -7.10 0.31
N SER A 72 -4.89 -7.36 -0.89
CA SER A 72 -3.47 -7.48 -1.16
C SER A 72 -3.02 -6.48 -2.22
N ILE A 73 -1.79 -6.03 -2.09
CA ILE A 73 -1.15 -5.10 -3.02
C ILE A 73 0.22 -5.66 -3.32
N TYR A 74 0.57 -5.69 -4.60
CA TYR A 74 1.92 -6.01 -5.03
C TYR A 74 2.22 -5.32 -6.35
N PHE A 75 3.52 -5.15 -6.61
CA PHE A 75 4.05 -4.43 -7.76
C PHE A 75 5.13 -5.28 -8.42
N ASN A 76 4.91 -5.66 -9.67
CA ASN A 76 5.80 -6.48 -10.48
C ASN A 76 6.95 -5.59 -10.96
N GLY A 77 8.06 -5.61 -10.23
CA GLY A 77 9.28 -4.91 -10.60
C GLY A 77 9.69 -3.79 -9.65
N GLU A 78 10.96 -3.44 -9.73
CA GLU A 78 11.62 -2.58 -8.74
C GLU A 78 11.70 -1.10 -9.17
N ARG A 79 11.37 -0.78 -10.44
CA ARG A 79 11.44 0.61 -11.00
C ARG A 79 10.18 1.10 -11.70
N PHE A 80 9.57 0.30 -12.58
CA PHE A 80 8.39 0.67 -13.37
C PHE A 80 7.31 -0.40 -13.23
N ALA A 81 6.69 -0.46 -12.07
CA ALA A 81 5.84 -1.59 -11.74
C ALA A 81 4.43 -1.42 -12.32
N SER A 82 4.05 -2.39 -13.16
CA SER A 82 2.65 -2.82 -13.17
C SER A 82 2.39 -3.56 -11.85
N GLY A 83 1.21 -3.40 -11.28
CA GLY A 83 0.85 -4.05 -10.03
C GLY A 83 -0.61 -4.39 -10.03
N GLU A 84 -1.02 -5.18 -9.05
CA GLU A 84 -2.42 -5.52 -8.86
C GLU A 84 -2.85 -5.21 -7.43
N ILE A 85 -4.11 -4.81 -7.31
CA ILE A 85 -4.82 -4.77 -6.04
C ILE A 85 -5.82 -5.92 -6.07
N ILE A 86 -5.70 -6.82 -5.11
CA ILE A 86 -6.59 -7.97 -4.95
C ILE A 86 -7.53 -7.66 -3.79
N LEU A 87 -8.84 -7.59 -4.06
CA LEU A 87 -9.85 -7.34 -3.04
C LEU A 87 -10.45 -8.67 -2.55
N GLY A 88 -10.54 -8.84 -1.23
CA GLY A 88 -11.19 -9.99 -0.59
C GLY A 88 -10.26 -11.14 -0.20
N GLY A 89 -8.94 -10.94 -0.24
CA GLY A 89 -8.01 -11.98 0.18
C GLY A 89 -6.59 -11.78 -0.34
N GLU A 90 -5.90 -12.91 -0.42
CA GLU A 90 -4.52 -13.04 -0.85
C GLU A 90 -4.45 -13.77 -2.20
N ASP A 91 -3.34 -13.59 -2.92
CA ASP A 91 -2.92 -14.44 -4.03
C ASP A 91 -1.52 -15.03 -3.74
N PRO A 92 -1.46 -16.25 -3.19
CA PRO A 92 -0.20 -16.95 -2.93
C PRO A 92 0.65 -17.19 -4.18
N SER A 93 0.08 -17.15 -5.38
CA SER A 93 0.86 -17.31 -6.62
C SER A 93 1.86 -16.18 -6.80
N LYS A 94 1.59 -14.99 -6.25
CA LYS A 94 2.45 -13.80 -6.31
C LYS A 94 3.45 -13.69 -5.16
N GLN A 95 3.42 -14.62 -4.19
CA GLN A 95 4.30 -14.60 -3.01
C GLN A 95 5.55 -15.46 -3.27
N GLU A 96 6.74 -14.94 -2.97
CA GLU A 96 7.99 -15.74 -3.03
C GLU A 96 8.15 -16.71 -1.86
N GLY A 97 7.55 -16.38 -0.72
CA GLY A 97 7.63 -17.17 0.51
C GLY A 97 6.51 -16.86 1.48
N PRO A 98 6.46 -17.53 2.64
CA PRO A 98 5.38 -17.36 3.61
C PRO A 98 5.33 -15.93 4.15
N LEU A 99 4.11 -15.46 4.43
CA LEU A 99 3.90 -14.15 5.03
C LEU A 99 4.48 -14.06 6.44
N LYS A 100 5.25 -13.01 6.68
CA LYS A 100 5.56 -12.48 8.01
C LYS A 100 4.52 -11.43 8.35
N PHE A 101 4.11 -11.32 9.61
CA PHE A 101 3.00 -10.44 9.98
C PHE A 101 3.46 -9.30 10.87
N PHE A 102 3.11 -8.08 10.48
CA PHE A 102 3.16 -6.90 11.33
C PHE A 102 1.85 -6.74 12.10
N LYS A 103 1.96 -6.24 13.32
CA LYS A 103 0.81 -5.90 14.16
C LYS A 103 0.35 -4.47 13.89
N ILE A 104 -0.95 -4.31 13.65
CA ILE A 104 -1.55 -2.98 13.56
C ILE A 104 -1.77 -2.44 14.98
N VAL A 105 -1.11 -1.31 15.29
CA VAL A 105 -1.19 -0.64 16.60
C VAL A 105 -2.23 0.48 16.63
N LYS A 106 -2.67 0.98 15.46
CA LYS A 106 -3.81 1.89 15.33
C LYS A 106 -4.63 1.56 14.09
N ASP A 107 -5.92 1.28 14.29
CA ASP A 107 -6.85 0.90 13.22
C ASP A 107 -6.99 2.03 12.18
N VAL A 108 -7.13 3.27 12.65
CA VAL A 108 -7.13 4.47 11.79
C VAL A 108 -5.71 4.71 11.29
N GLY A 109 -5.47 4.35 10.02
CA GLY A 109 -4.19 4.55 9.33
C GLY A 109 -3.38 3.28 9.15
N GLN A 110 -3.87 2.14 9.65
CA GLN A 110 -3.17 0.86 9.59
C GLN A 110 -1.72 1.01 10.07
N PHE A 111 -1.54 1.74 11.18
CA PHE A 111 -0.21 2.04 11.67
C PHE A 111 0.42 0.79 12.26
N VAL A 112 1.70 0.59 11.98
CA VAL A 112 2.57 -0.39 12.62
C VAL A 112 3.56 0.33 13.54
N GLN A 113 4.14 -0.41 14.47
CA GLN A 113 5.17 0.13 15.37
C GLN A 113 6.56 -0.13 14.79
N LEU A 114 7.30 0.93 14.48
CA LEU A 114 8.72 0.84 14.14
C LEU A 114 9.56 0.78 15.41
N HIS A 115 10.61 -0.04 15.37
CA HIS A 115 11.65 -0.16 16.39
C HIS A 115 13.02 0.32 15.89
N GLY A 116 13.25 0.31 14.57
CA GLY A 116 14.55 0.61 14.01
C GLY A 116 14.54 0.90 12.51
N LEU A 117 15.58 1.60 12.07
CA LEU A 117 15.99 1.72 10.68
C LEU A 117 17.48 1.43 10.60
N GLN A 118 17.85 0.36 9.91
CA GLN A 118 19.22 0.07 9.56
C GLN A 118 19.47 0.49 8.11
N VAL A 119 20.62 1.14 7.88
CA VAL A 119 21.05 1.60 6.56
C VAL A 119 22.21 0.71 6.13
N GLY A 120 22.04 -0.04 5.03
CA GLY A 120 22.95 -1.10 4.61
C GLY A 120 22.98 -2.31 5.56
N ASP A 121 23.99 -3.16 5.42
CA ASP A 121 24.03 -4.47 6.10
C ASP A 121 24.76 -4.46 7.46
N ASP A 122 25.51 -3.40 7.77
CA ASP A 122 26.30 -3.32 9.01
C ASP A 122 25.44 -2.78 10.18
N PRO A 123 25.23 -3.58 11.25
CA PRO A 123 24.39 -3.20 12.38
C PRO A 123 24.81 -1.91 13.10
N LYS A 124 26.05 -1.45 12.95
CA LYS A 124 26.50 -0.18 13.57
C LYS A 124 25.77 1.03 12.99
N TYR A 125 25.17 0.90 11.81
CA TYR A 125 24.35 1.93 11.16
C TYR A 125 22.86 1.79 11.47
N LEU A 126 22.52 1.13 12.58
CA LEU A 126 21.16 1.09 13.11
C LEU A 126 20.79 2.41 13.81
N ILE A 127 19.62 2.92 13.49
CA ILE A 127 18.94 4.01 14.17
C ILE A 127 17.78 3.41 14.95
N LYS A 128 17.90 3.33 16.28
CA LYS A 128 16.80 2.91 17.14
C LYS A 128 15.71 3.98 17.13
N MET A 129 14.51 3.61 16.70
CA MET A 129 13.37 4.52 16.63
C MET A 129 12.12 3.81 17.14
N LYS A 130 11.49 4.35 18.18
CA LYS A 130 10.18 3.88 18.63
C LYS A 130 9.12 4.86 18.17
N SER A 131 8.51 4.60 17.02
CA SER A 131 7.49 5.48 16.45
C SER A 131 6.52 4.72 15.55
N PRO A 132 5.25 5.13 15.48
CA PRO A 132 4.31 4.55 14.54
C PRO A 132 4.68 4.93 13.09
N ALA A 133 4.33 4.07 12.14
CA ALA A 133 4.41 4.33 10.70
C ALA A 133 3.16 3.80 9.98
N ALA A 134 2.70 4.50 8.96
CA ALA A 134 1.58 4.07 8.13
C ALA A 134 2.05 3.61 6.75
N PHE A 135 1.34 2.66 6.16
CA PHE A 135 1.51 2.27 4.77
C PHE A 135 0.64 3.16 3.88
N ASP A 136 1.24 3.77 2.86
CA ASP A 136 0.58 4.77 2.02
C ASP A 136 0.99 4.64 0.55
N THR A 137 0.19 3.91 -0.24
CA THR A 137 0.41 3.78 -1.69
C THR A 137 0.21 5.11 -2.45
N GLY A 138 -0.35 6.15 -1.82
CA GLY A 138 -0.46 7.49 -2.40
C GLY A 138 0.82 8.32 -2.29
N SER A 139 1.80 7.88 -1.48
CA SER A 139 3.08 8.58 -1.34
C SER A 139 4.12 8.00 -2.29
N ALA A 140 4.75 8.86 -3.11
CA ALA A 140 5.84 8.45 -3.99
C ALA A 140 7.18 8.18 -3.26
N VAL A 141 7.27 8.49 -1.97
CA VAL A 141 8.51 8.45 -1.16
C VAL A 141 8.28 7.79 0.19
N ILE A 142 9.36 7.30 0.81
CA ILE A 142 9.36 6.95 2.24
C ILE A 142 9.52 8.22 3.06
N CYS A 143 8.61 8.48 3.99
CA CYS A 143 8.79 9.55 4.96
C CYS A 143 9.44 9.00 6.23
N ILE A 144 10.51 9.64 6.70
CA ILE A 144 11.21 9.34 7.94
C ILE A 144 11.12 10.55 8.85
N ASN A 145 10.96 10.34 10.16
CA ASN A 145 10.86 11.46 11.09
C ASN A 145 12.09 12.41 10.97
N LYS A 146 11.85 13.71 10.80
CA LYS A 146 12.86 14.71 10.47
C LYS A 146 14.00 14.82 11.48
N LYS A 147 13.79 14.42 12.73
CA LYS A 147 14.85 14.35 13.75
C LYS A 147 15.99 13.39 13.37
N TRP A 148 15.74 12.44 12.46
CA TRP A 148 16.72 11.46 12.01
C TRP A 148 17.45 11.86 10.72
N LYS A 149 17.08 12.98 10.09
CA LYS A 149 17.60 13.42 8.80
C LYS A 149 19.13 13.34 8.69
N ALA A 150 19.84 14.04 9.57
CA ALA A 150 21.30 14.08 9.53
C ALA A 150 21.94 12.70 9.67
N ARG A 151 21.36 11.81 10.49
CA ARG A 151 21.89 10.47 10.73
C ARG A 151 21.63 9.54 9.55
N VAL A 152 20.41 9.57 8.98
CA VAL A 152 20.05 8.75 7.81
C VAL A 152 20.91 9.14 6.61
N LEU A 153 20.98 10.43 6.27
CA LEU A 153 21.79 10.92 5.14
C LEU A 153 23.28 10.59 5.34
N GLY A 154 23.81 10.82 6.54
CA GLY A 154 25.20 10.49 6.86
C GLY A 154 25.50 8.99 6.83
N PHE A 155 24.52 8.13 7.15
CA PHE A 155 24.68 6.69 7.04
C PHE A 155 24.63 6.24 5.58
N LEU A 156 23.67 6.72 4.79
CA LEU A 156 23.57 6.41 3.35
C LEU A 156 24.90 6.63 2.63
N GLN A 157 25.54 7.77 2.86
CA GLN A 157 26.83 8.10 2.24
C GLN A 157 28.01 7.26 2.75
N LYS A 158 27.93 6.72 3.97
CA LYS A 158 28.99 5.89 4.59
C LYS A 158 28.87 4.41 4.24
N THR A 159 27.65 3.94 3.99
CA THR A 159 27.35 2.52 3.72
C THR A 159 27.18 2.22 2.25
N GLY A 160 27.18 3.25 1.40
CA GLY A 160 27.17 3.04 -0.03
C GLY A 160 28.38 2.26 -0.52
N LYS A 161 28.22 1.49 -1.59
CA LYS A 161 29.29 0.65 -2.17
C LYS A 161 30.51 1.48 -2.56
N LYS A 162 30.27 2.72 -2.99
CA LYS A 162 31.26 3.76 -3.25
C LYS A 162 30.78 5.09 -2.67
N LYS A 163 31.69 6.04 -2.52
CA LYS A 163 31.36 7.39 -2.06
C LYS A 163 30.48 8.09 -3.10
N PHE A 164 29.32 8.59 -2.68
CA PHE A 164 28.44 9.43 -3.48
C PHE A 164 27.97 10.66 -2.69
N SER A 165 27.47 11.66 -3.42
CA SER A 165 27.01 12.91 -2.82
C SER A 165 25.49 13.00 -2.91
N ILE A 166 24.86 13.46 -1.83
CA ILE A 166 23.44 13.76 -1.79
C ILE A 166 23.29 15.28 -1.73
N ARG A 167 22.54 15.85 -2.68
CA ARG A 167 22.16 17.26 -2.70
C ARG A 167 20.72 17.39 -2.21
N GLU A 168 20.42 18.47 -1.52
CA GLU A 168 19.07 18.77 -1.07
C GLU A 168 18.51 19.92 -1.90
N GLU A 169 17.35 19.69 -2.52
CA GLU A 169 16.64 20.65 -3.37
C GLU A 169 15.20 20.76 -2.88
N GLY A 170 14.94 21.75 -2.01
CA GLY A 170 13.65 21.89 -1.35
C GLY A 170 13.36 20.69 -0.43
N SER A 171 12.30 19.92 -0.72
CA SER A 171 11.95 18.71 0.03
C SER A 171 12.59 17.44 -0.50
N ASP A 172 13.32 17.54 -1.61
CA ASP A 172 13.78 16.41 -2.39
C ASP A 172 15.29 16.23 -2.24
N PHE A 173 15.74 14.98 -2.36
CA PHE A 173 17.15 14.60 -2.23
C PHE A 173 17.62 14.03 -3.55
N ILE A 174 18.66 14.64 -4.11
CA ILE A 174 19.14 14.35 -5.46
C ILE A 174 20.53 13.72 -5.39
N ILE A 175 20.75 12.67 -6.18
CA ILE A 175 22.05 12.04 -6.41
C ILE A 175 22.34 12.00 -7.91
N SER A 176 23.60 11.77 -8.30
CA SER A 176 23.89 11.40 -9.69
C SER A 176 23.27 10.04 -10.00
N CYS A 177 22.63 9.87 -11.15
CA CYS A 177 22.14 8.57 -11.60
C CYS A 177 23.27 7.55 -11.79
N SER A 178 24.51 8.01 -12.05
CA SER A 178 25.69 7.12 -12.06
C SER A 178 25.99 6.51 -10.69
N ASP A 179 25.50 7.12 -9.61
CA ASP A 179 25.68 6.66 -8.24
C ASP A 179 24.52 5.80 -7.73
N ALA A 180 23.47 5.58 -8.53
CA ALA A 180 22.28 4.82 -8.12
C ALA A 180 22.64 3.42 -7.60
N GLU A 181 23.60 2.73 -8.25
CA GLU A 181 24.08 1.40 -7.84
C GLU A 181 24.78 1.37 -6.47
N ASN A 182 25.22 2.55 -5.99
CA ASN A 182 25.94 2.71 -4.74
C ASN A 182 25.00 2.97 -3.56
N VAL A 183 23.72 3.27 -3.81
CA VAL A 183 22.74 3.45 -2.75
C VAL A 183 22.55 2.11 -2.02
N PRO A 184 22.62 2.08 -0.68
CA PRO A 184 22.43 0.86 0.10
C PRO A 184 20.93 0.58 0.32
N SER A 185 20.59 -0.67 0.62
CA SER A 185 19.25 -1.05 1.08
C SER A 185 18.91 -0.36 2.41
N LEU A 186 17.61 -0.21 2.67
CA LEU A 186 17.08 0.16 3.99
C LEU A 186 16.35 -1.03 4.61
N TYR A 187 16.62 -1.30 5.87
CA TYR A 187 15.94 -2.35 6.64
C TYR A 187 15.19 -1.71 7.82
N PHE A 188 13.87 -1.74 7.77
CA PHE A 188 13.00 -1.24 8.83
C PHE A 188 12.62 -2.38 9.76
N THR A 189 12.90 -2.23 11.04
CA THR A 189 12.49 -3.17 12.08
C THR A 189 11.09 -2.81 12.56
N VAL A 190 10.13 -3.70 12.34
CA VAL A 190 8.70 -3.51 12.63
C VAL A 190 8.23 -4.54 13.67
N GLU A 191 7.36 -4.13 14.60
CA GLU A 191 6.74 -5.04 15.58
C GLU A 191 5.82 -6.07 14.89
N GLY A 192 6.10 -7.34 15.15
CA GLY A 192 5.32 -8.48 14.71
C GLY A 192 4.12 -8.80 15.62
N MET A 193 3.47 -9.94 15.39
CA MET A 193 2.20 -10.28 16.05
C MET A 193 2.36 -10.69 17.52
N GLN A 194 3.48 -11.30 17.86
CA GLN A 194 3.81 -11.84 19.19
C GLN A 194 4.98 -11.09 19.84
N GLY A 195 5.28 -9.88 19.35
CA GLY A 195 6.39 -9.06 19.83
C GLY A 195 7.74 -9.39 19.20
N GLU A 196 7.78 -10.35 18.26
CA GLU A 196 8.94 -10.57 17.40
C GLU A 196 9.22 -9.35 16.52
N GLU A 197 10.48 -9.19 16.12
CA GLU A 197 10.86 -8.13 15.19
C GLU A 197 10.90 -8.67 13.76
N VAL A 198 10.19 -8.00 12.85
CA VAL A 198 10.15 -8.34 11.44
C VAL A 198 10.86 -7.24 10.65
N ALA A 199 11.85 -7.64 9.84
CA ALA A 199 12.56 -6.71 8.96
C ALA A 199 11.80 -6.53 7.63
N LEU A 200 11.42 -5.29 7.33
CA LEU A 200 10.96 -4.84 6.01
C LEU A 200 12.15 -4.27 5.25
N GLU A 201 12.44 -4.83 4.08
CA GLU A 201 13.51 -4.36 3.20
C GLU A 201 12.98 -3.45 2.11
N VAL A 202 13.71 -2.37 1.85
CA VAL A 202 13.55 -1.50 0.70
C VAL A 202 14.85 -1.54 -0.09
N SER A 203 14.78 -2.04 -1.32
CA SER A 203 15.95 -2.20 -2.18
C SER A 203 16.47 -0.85 -2.70
N PRO A 204 17.76 -0.76 -3.07
CA PRO A 204 18.34 0.42 -3.71
C PRO A 204 17.55 0.88 -4.94
N GLU A 205 17.10 -0.07 -5.76
CA GLU A 205 16.36 0.17 -6.99
C GLU A 205 15.02 0.85 -6.71
N ALA A 206 14.35 0.45 -5.64
CA ALA A 206 13.09 1.06 -5.20
C ALA A 206 13.29 2.48 -4.63
N LEU A 207 14.48 2.79 -4.11
CA LEU A 207 14.83 4.08 -3.51
C LEU A 207 15.25 5.14 -4.51
N VAL A 208 15.55 4.79 -5.76
CA VAL A 208 16.08 5.72 -6.75
C VAL A 208 15.15 5.81 -7.95
N LEU A 209 14.77 7.04 -8.33
CA LEU A 209 13.95 7.32 -9.50
C LEU A 209 14.67 8.32 -10.42
N GLU A 210 14.75 8.02 -11.71
CA GLU A 210 15.27 8.97 -12.70
C GLU A 210 14.41 10.23 -12.71
N TYR A 211 15.06 11.40 -12.65
CA TYR A 211 14.37 12.68 -12.52
C TYR A 211 14.60 13.57 -13.75
N ARG A 212 15.80 14.15 -13.92
CA ARG A 212 16.18 15.04 -15.04
C ARG A 212 17.68 14.99 -15.28
N ASP A 213 18.16 15.06 -16.52
CA ASP A 213 19.56 15.35 -16.86
C ASP A 213 20.63 14.64 -15.99
N ASN A 214 20.63 13.31 -15.98
CA ASN A 214 21.50 12.44 -15.16
C ASN A 214 21.35 12.59 -13.64
N ASP A 215 20.37 13.35 -13.15
CA ASP A 215 19.98 13.41 -11.75
C ASP A 215 18.87 12.42 -11.43
N CYS A 216 19.06 11.76 -10.30
CA CYS A 216 18.16 10.76 -9.76
C CYS A 216 17.63 11.24 -8.40
N LEU A 217 16.31 11.16 -8.24
CA LEU A 217 15.62 11.39 -6.98
C LEU A 217 15.85 10.20 -6.04
N LEU A 218 16.42 10.47 -4.87
CA LEU A 218 16.39 9.58 -3.73
C LEU A 218 15.00 9.71 -3.07
N ARG A 219 14.20 8.65 -3.14
CA ARG A 219 12.78 8.60 -2.75
C ARG A 219 12.57 8.49 -1.24
N ILE A 220 13.26 9.36 -0.50
CA ILE A 220 13.17 9.53 0.94
C ILE A 220 12.80 10.99 1.20
N ARG A 221 11.91 11.23 2.15
CA ARG A 221 11.57 12.56 2.66
C ARG A 221 11.66 12.57 4.17
N PHE A 222 11.94 13.74 4.72
CA PHE A 222 12.01 13.93 6.17
C PHE A 222 10.87 14.82 6.64
N ASP A 223 9.96 14.25 7.44
CA ASP A 223 8.71 14.91 7.88
C ASP A 223 8.40 14.56 9.35
N ASP A 224 7.27 14.99 9.89
CA ASP A 224 6.88 14.71 11.28
C ASP A 224 6.34 13.28 11.48
N VAL A 225 5.90 12.63 10.40
CA VAL A 225 5.30 11.29 10.43
C VAL A 225 6.13 10.32 9.60
N ASN A 226 6.27 9.08 10.07
CA ASN A 226 6.87 8.03 9.25
C ASN A 226 5.82 7.42 8.33
N LEU A 227 6.13 7.29 7.05
CA LEU A 227 5.26 6.70 6.05
C LEU A 227 6.06 5.73 5.18
N PHE A 228 5.52 4.54 5.01
CA PHE A 228 5.95 3.59 3.98
C PHE A 228 5.20 3.91 2.70
N GLY A 229 5.81 4.77 1.87
CA GLY A 229 5.32 5.05 0.53
C GLY A 229 5.72 3.98 -0.48
N MET A 230 5.48 4.28 -1.75
CA MET A 230 5.71 3.40 -2.90
C MET A 230 7.05 2.63 -2.89
N PRO A 231 8.21 3.18 -2.49
CA PRO A 231 9.44 2.40 -2.41
C PRO A 231 9.31 1.13 -1.54
N ALA A 232 8.53 1.19 -0.45
CA ALA A 232 8.31 0.03 0.41
C ALA A 232 7.46 -1.06 -0.26
N PHE A 233 6.69 -0.72 -1.29
CA PHE A 233 5.82 -1.66 -2.01
C PHE A 233 6.48 -2.31 -3.24
N LEU A 234 7.52 -1.68 -3.80
CA LEU A 234 8.21 -2.20 -4.98
C LEU A 234 9.01 -3.47 -4.62
N GLY A 235 8.77 -4.56 -5.35
CA GLY A 235 9.37 -5.88 -5.07
C GLY A 235 8.81 -6.59 -3.83
N ASN A 236 7.77 -6.04 -3.21
CA ASN A 236 7.19 -6.55 -1.98
C ASN A 236 5.68 -6.84 -2.16
N TYR A 237 5.23 -7.92 -1.54
CA TYR A 237 3.82 -8.31 -1.47
C TYR A 237 3.28 -7.98 -0.09
N PHE A 238 2.15 -7.27 -0.04
CA PHE A 238 1.45 -6.95 1.20
C PHE A 238 0.05 -7.54 1.22
N TYR A 239 -0.35 -8.05 2.38
CA TYR A 239 -1.70 -8.49 2.68
C TYR A 239 -2.26 -7.74 3.88
N PHE A 240 -3.26 -6.89 3.67
CA PHE A 240 -3.90 -6.12 4.71
C PHE A 240 -5.14 -6.86 5.19
N ASN A 241 -5.16 -7.21 6.48
CA ASN A 241 -6.33 -7.79 7.14
C ASN A 241 -6.73 -6.94 8.35
N PRO A 242 -7.57 -5.90 8.13
CA PRO A 242 -8.00 -4.99 9.19
C PRO A 242 -8.73 -5.70 10.32
N LYS A 243 -9.62 -6.64 9.99
CA LYS A 243 -10.37 -7.45 10.97
C LYS A 243 -9.47 -8.22 11.93
N ALA A 244 -8.37 -8.79 11.42
CA ALA A 244 -7.37 -9.50 12.22
C ALA A 244 -6.26 -8.59 12.76
N LYS A 245 -6.35 -7.27 12.55
CA LYS A 245 -5.38 -6.25 12.99
C LYS A 245 -3.94 -6.56 12.60
N ARG A 246 -3.73 -7.04 11.37
CA ARG A 246 -2.41 -7.45 10.89
C ARG A 246 -2.16 -7.10 9.43
N ILE A 247 -0.89 -6.95 9.10
CA ILE A 247 -0.41 -6.78 7.73
C ILE A 247 0.60 -7.90 7.46
N GLY A 248 0.29 -8.77 6.50
CA GLY A 248 1.23 -9.77 5.98
C GLY A 248 2.20 -9.12 5.00
N TYR A 249 3.44 -9.58 5.05
CA TYR A 249 4.55 -9.10 4.23
C TYR A 249 5.43 -10.27 3.77
N THR A 250 5.79 -10.26 2.49
CA THR A 250 6.79 -11.12 1.88
C THR A 250 7.33 -10.46 0.60
N LYS A 251 8.31 -11.05 -0.06
CA LYS A 251 8.74 -10.61 -1.39
C LYS A 251 7.71 -11.02 -2.44
N SER A 252 7.49 -10.16 -3.42
CA SER A 252 6.61 -10.48 -4.56
C SER A 252 7.41 -11.22 -5.63
N LYS A 253 6.82 -12.24 -6.25
CA LYS A 253 7.42 -12.87 -7.44
C LYS A 253 7.48 -11.86 -8.58
N VAL A 254 8.61 -11.89 -9.29
CA VAL A 254 8.82 -11.19 -10.56
C VAL A 254 8.14 -11.95 -11.71
#